data_AF-A0A1L8ZBZ7-F1
#
_entry.id   AF-A0A1L8ZBZ7-F1
#
_cell.length_a   1.000
_cell.length_b   1.000
_cell.length_c   1.000
_cell.angle_alpha   90.00
_cell.angle_beta   90.00
_cell.angle_gamma   90.00
#
_symmetry.space_group_name_H-M   'P 1'
#
loop_
_entity.id
_entity.type
_entity.pdbx_description
1 polymer ?
#
loop_
_entity_poly.entity_id
_entity_poly.type
_entity_poly.pdbx_seq_one_letter_code
_entity_poly.pdbx_strand_id
1 'polypeptide(L)' 'MISGLNPTLRLFKDHKILYSNMERGLKPLLEVDNFINKYIQNKEGLEIYDKVVGKAAAVIIYNIGLQNVQAG' A
#
# COMPACT_ATOMS: atom_id res chain seq x y z
N MET A 1 5.94 1.24 22.32
CA MET A 1 6.56 2.11 21.30
C MET A 1 7.88 1.49 20.89
N ILE A 2 7.96 0.90 19.69
CA ILE A 2 9.22 0.41 19.12
C ILE A 2 9.60 1.45 18.07
N SER A 3 10.47 2.39 18.45
CA SER A 3 11.05 3.37 17.54
C SER A 3 12.23 2.68 16.85
N GLY A 4 12.18 2.51 15.53
CA GLY A 4 13.35 2.03 14.79
C GLY A 4 13.12 1.61 13.34
N LEU A 5 11.91 1.18 12.94
CA LEU A 5 11.66 0.72 11.58
C LEU A 5 10.30 1.23 11.11
N ASN A 6 10.29 2.30 10.31
CA ASN A 6 9.10 2.80 9.65
C ASN A 6 8.89 2.04 8.32
N PRO A 7 7.78 1.30 8.15
CA PRO A 7 7.44 0.62 6.90
C PRO A 7 7.52 1.54 5.70
N THR A 8 8.05 1.01 4.60
CA THR A 8 8.05 1.67 3.30
C THR A 8 6.67 1.63 2.68
N LEU A 9 5.88 0.59 2.98
CA LEU A 9 4.51 0.48 2.50
C LEU A 9 3.60 -0.13 3.57
N ARG A 10 2.38 0.38 3.70
CA ARG A 10 1.30 -0.18 4.52
C ARG A 10 -0.03 -0.10 3.79
N LEU A 11 -0.79 -1.19 3.83
CA LEU A 11 -2.19 -1.27 3.40
C LEU A 11 -3.08 -1.40 4.63
N PHE A 12 -4.11 -0.59 4.70
CA PHE A 12 -5.11 -0.60 5.76
C PHE A 12 -6.49 -0.90 5.19
N LYS A 13 -7.35 -1.49 6.02
CA LYS A 13 -8.80 -1.55 5.82
C LYS A 13 -9.49 -1.27 7.14
N ASP A 14 -10.36 -0.27 7.17
CA ASP A 14 -11.08 0.13 8.39
C ASP A 14 -10.12 0.33 9.58
N HIS A 15 -9.01 1.03 9.31
CA HIS A 15 -7.89 1.30 10.23
C HIS A 15 -7.09 0.08 10.73
N LYS A 16 -7.36 -1.14 10.22
CA LYS A 16 -6.56 -2.35 10.51
C LYS A 16 -5.51 -2.57 9.43
N ILE A 17 -4.29 -2.90 9.83
CA ILE A 17 -3.21 -3.23 8.90
C ILE A 17 -3.52 -4.59 8.26
N LEU A 18 -3.63 -4.61 6.92
CA LEU A 18 -3.74 -5.84 6.14
C LEU A 18 -2.38 -6.30 5.60
N TYR A 19 -1.49 -5.36 5.32
CA TYR A 19 -0.16 -5.63 4.79
C TYR A 19 0.81 -4.53 5.21
N SER A 20 2.06 -4.90 5.50
CA SER A 20 3.15 -3.95 5.75
C SER A 20 4.47 -4.53 5.26
N ASN A 21 5.28 -3.71 4.60
CA ASN A 21 6.59 -4.11 4.11
C ASN A 21 7.64 -3.01 4.38
N MET A 22 8.90 -3.44 4.52
CA MET A 22 10.08 -2.60 4.77
C MET A 22 11.01 -2.50 3.54
N GLU A 23 10.79 -3.32 2.51
CA GLU A 23 11.59 -3.37 1.29
C GLU A 23 11.39 -2.10 0.44
N ARG A 24 12.39 -1.74 -0.35
CA ARG A 24 12.38 -0.54 -1.20
C ARG A 24 12.03 -0.87 -2.64
N GLY A 25 11.63 0.15 -3.40
CA GLY A 25 11.30 0.03 -4.82
C GLY A 25 9.86 -0.45 -5.02
N LEU A 26 9.55 -0.97 -6.21
CA LEU A 26 8.17 -1.26 -6.62
C LEU A 26 7.66 -2.64 -6.16
N LYS A 27 8.52 -3.55 -5.72
CA LYS A 27 8.14 -4.91 -5.34
C LYS A 27 6.98 -4.95 -4.31
N PRO A 28 7.01 -4.16 -3.20
CA PRO A 28 5.90 -4.14 -2.26
C PRO A 28 4.55 -3.71 -2.85
N LEU A 29 4.56 -2.75 -3.80
CA LEU A 29 3.34 -2.32 -4.49
C LEU A 29 2.78 -3.41 -5.40
N LEU A 30 3.63 -4.14 -6.11
CA LEU A 30 3.23 -5.26 -6.96
C LEU A 30 2.65 -6.41 -6.13
N GLU A 31 3.22 -6.67 -4.95
CA GLU A 31 2.67 -7.65 -4.01
C GLU A 31 1.29 -7.23 -3.48
N VAL A 32 1.12 -5.95 -3.15
CA VAL A 32 -0.18 -5.41 -2.73
C VAL A 32 -1.23 -5.47 -3.83
N ASP A 33 -0.88 -5.11 -5.07
CA ASP A 33 -1.80 -5.22 -6.20
C ASP A 33 -2.29 -6.68 -6.36
N ASN A 34 -1.36 -7.64 -6.36
CA ASN A 34 -1.69 -9.06 -6.41
C ASN A 34 -2.57 -9.50 -5.22
N PHE A 35 -2.25 -9.07 -4.00
CA PHE A 35 -3.01 -9.38 -2.80
C PHE A 35 -4.45 -8.85 -2.88
N ILE A 36 -4.62 -7.59 -3.28
CA ILE A 36 -5.93 -6.95 -3.40
C ILE A 36 -6.76 -7.67 -4.48
N ASN A 37 -6.18 -7.89 -5.66
CA ASN A 37 -6.89 -8.54 -6.76
C ASN A 37 -7.29 -10.00 -6.43
N LYS A 38 -6.52 -10.68 -5.57
CA LYS A 38 -6.80 -12.06 -5.18
C LYS A 38 -7.78 -12.20 -4.02
N TYR A 39 -7.71 -11.31 -3.02
CA TYR A 39 -8.39 -11.51 -1.74
C TYR A 39 -9.41 -10.44 -1.37
N ILE A 40 -9.37 -9.27 -2.02
CA ILE A 40 -10.20 -8.13 -1.64
C ILE A 40 -11.21 -7.81 -2.73
N GLN A 41 -12.45 -8.26 -2.51
CA GLN A 41 -13.56 -8.00 -3.44
C GLN A 41 -14.10 -6.58 -3.32
N ASN A 42 -14.25 -6.06 -2.10
CA ASN A 42 -14.66 -4.68 -1.84
C ASN A 42 -13.47 -3.83 -1.36
N LYS A 43 -13.14 -2.80 -2.16
CA LYS A 43 -12.04 -1.86 -1.94
C LYS A 43 -12.44 -0.62 -1.11
N GLU A 44 -13.71 -0.49 -0.74
CA GLU A 44 -14.18 0.55 0.18
C GLU A 44 -13.45 0.44 1.53
N GLY A 45 -13.09 1.60 2.09
CA GLY A 45 -12.32 1.69 3.34
C GLY A 45 -10.87 1.25 3.23
N LEU A 46 -10.36 0.94 2.03
CA LEU A 46 -8.93 0.69 1.83
C LEU A 46 -8.13 1.99 1.79
N GLU A 47 -7.00 1.98 2.47
CA GLU A 47 -6.03 3.08 2.49
C GLU A 47 -4.63 2.53 2.27
N ILE A 48 -3.81 3.23 1.48
CA ILE A 48 -2.39 2.88 1.31
C ILE A 48 -1.50 4.04 1.74
N TYR A 49 -0.47 3.70 2.51
CA TYR A 49 0.64 4.57 2.81
C TYR A 49 1.88 4.02 2.11
N ASP A 50 2.51 4.81 1.23
CA ASP A 50 3.71 4.44 0.51
C ASP A 50 4.79 5.52 0.59
N LYS A 51 5.99 5.14 0.99
CA LYS A 51 7.16 6.03 1.02
C LYS A 51 7.84 6.17 -0.32
N VAL A 52 7.52 5.32 -1.29
CA VAL A 52 8.14 5.34 -2.60
C VAL A 52 7.53 6.45 -3.46
N VAL A 53 8.29 7.52 -3.65
CA VAL A 53 7.89 8.64 -4.50
C VAL A 53 8.35 8.38 -5.94
N GLY A 54 7.41 8.21 -6.87
CA GLY A 54 7.73 8.04 -8.29
C GLY A 54 6.53 7.81 -9.20
N LYS A 55 6.68 8.12 -10.50
CA LYS A 55 5.60 7.96 -11.50
C LYS A 55 5.10 6.52 -11.62
N ALA A 56 6.00 5.54 -11.58
CA ALA A 56 5.62 4.13 -11.65
C ALA A 56 4.78 3.69 -10.44
N ALA A 57 5.16 4.12 -9.23
CA ALA A 57 4.41 3.87 -8.01
C ALA A 57 3.00 4.49 -8.09
N ALA A 58 2.92 5.75 -8.52
CA ALA A 58 1.65 6.45 -8.71
C ALA A 58 0.72 5.73 -9.70
N VAL A 59 1.25 5.23 -10.83
CA VAL A 59 0.46 4.47 -11.82
C VAL A 59 -0.08 3.17 -11.23
N ILE A 60 0.74 2.43 -10.48
CA ILE A 60 0.29 1.19 -9.84
C ILE A 60 -0.83 1.49 -8.84
N ILE A 61 -0.63 2.46 -7.95
CA ILE A 61 -1.64 2.85 -6.95
C ILE A 61 -2.94 3.29 -7.61
N TYR A 62 -2.86 4.08 -8.68
CA TYR A 62 -4.02 4.49 -9.47
C TYR A 62 -4.77 3.28 -10.05
N ASN A 63 -4.05 2.31 -10.63
CA ASN A 63 -4.66 1.11 -11.21
C ASN A 63 -5.29 0.17 -10.17
N ILE A 64 -4.76 0.13 -8.95
CA ILE A 64 -5.38 -0.62 -7.84
C ILE A 64 -6.77 -0.02 -7.54
N GLY A 65 -7.00 1.27 -7.82
CA GLY A 65 -8.29 1.93 -7.61
C GLY A 65 -8.57 2.25 -6.14
N LEU A 66 -7.52 2.63 -5.39
CA LEU A 66 -7.65 3.04 -3.99
C LEU A 66 -8.16 4.48 -3.91
N GLN A 67 -9.08 4.73 -2.97
CA GLN A 67 -9.66 6.05 -2.77
C GLN A 67 -8.78 6.95 -1.90
N ASN A 68 -8.06 6.35 -0.96
CA ASN A 68 -7.24 7.07 0.02
C ASN A 68 -5.78 6.65 -0.13
N VAL A 69 -4.95 7.60 -0.56
CA VAL A 69 -3.53 7.40 -0.83
C VAL A 69 -2.74 8.45 -0.07
N GLN A 70 -1.79 8.00 0.74
CA GLN A 70 -0.80 8.86 1.37
C GLN A 70 0.60 8.47 0.86
N ALA A 71 1.32 9.44 0.30
CA ALA A 71 2.69 9.25 -0.18
C ALA A 71 3.65 10.19 0.54
N GLY A 72 4.81 9.69 0.99
CA GLY A 72 5.85 10.51 1.65
C GLY A 72 6.84 9.74 2.52
#